data_AF-A0A084SRG7-F1
#
_entry.id   AF-A0A084SRG7-F1
#
_cell.length_a   1.000
_cell.length_b   1.000
_cell.length_c   1.000
_cell.angle_alpha   90.00
_cell.angle_beta   90.00
_cell.angle_gamma   90.00
#
_symmetry.space_group_name_H-M   'P 1'
#
loop_
_entity.id
_entity.type
_entity.pdbx_description
1 polymer ?
#
loop_
_entity_poly.entity_id
_entity_poly.type
_entity_poly.pdbx_seq_one_letter_code
_entity_poly.pdbx_strand_id
1 'polypeptide(L)'
;MHWPLHSKYASLLAVMFVLSGFAGADAHAQQCGPEAPEEAEPPNDQMSDTRLMRRILLGLTGTTPTLEQYEAMMAAATPDARETLLHSTLDDALASPKFYERMLRFGHEWLAVGAYTTGASGDAYQGDMSGHLHTCGSSTLHPGAYYHVNESAAPTKQCNDQDPDGNPAVPEVHSVEPWWAPGTTVQVLGKAGSNVTQVLDSKGQTLDCGVASGGYYDPMLPRGCGCGPNLVWCSPLAGLGSASNHNLAFQRRHPYEEPARLFAHLAWHDRPLSDLVLGNYSVGTNWLRALYVRFGRQMGSSALDSNTTWWRPDVDNTPRDPMHPTPNDPQAWREFVVEDLEPFHLALTAGKAASGSLDRTYSYDPRTTLEAPKGLPTAGVLTMIGAMSSFPRERVRAARFLEMFACQSFSPPPADVHFPPYETDPATGGTCLHCHKTLDPAAIAFKRWDFTPFMSSYVPWPFMPGVGRHRITKEWLSGKYPHSGSSPGYRWRNAFLPNTVMTPVTPEQIAANPEAVLLDTMPESYTLLGLHGDGTMGPLGFGKLLVRSGEFDRCATRKLYAMFIGRELNPASEKHFIDKLAKEFVARDRKLRPFIRYLFEQPELRRGL
;
A
#
# COMPACT_ATOMS: atom_id res chain seq x y z
N MET A 1 30.04 -13.87 -45.91
CA MET A 1 30.48 -15.24 -46.29
C MET A 1 29.23 -16.05 -46.66
N HIS A 2 29.36 -16.87 -47.70
CA HIS A 2 28.33 -17.42 -48.58
C HIS A 2 27.30 -18.38 -47.95
N TRP A 3 26.00 -18.23 -48.33
CA TRP A 3 25.03 -19.19 -48.93
C TRP A 3 24.97 -20.68 -48.47
N PRO A 4 23.91 -21.48 -48.76
CA PRO A 4 22.44 -21.35 -48.57
C PRO A 4 21.75 -22.64 -48.03
N LEU A 5 20.41 -22.53 -47.85
CA LEU A 5 19.31 -23.49 -48.18
C LEU A 5 19.58 -25.01 -48.24
N HIS A 6 18.67 -25.78 -47.63
CA HIS A 6 18.04 -26.93 -48.30
C HIS A 6 16.55 -27.05 -47.95
N SER A 7 15.75 -27.36 -48.97
CA SER A 7 14.30 -27.49 -48.95
C SER A 7 13.87 -28.91 -49.34
N LYS A 8 12.71 -29.31 -48.82
CA LYS A 8 11.63 -30.15 -49.42
C LYS A 8 11.82 -31.68 -49.58
N TYR A 9 10.91 -32.38 -48.86
CA TYR A 9 9.91 -33.39 -49.29
C TYR A 9 10.16 -34.30 -50.51
N ALA A 10 9.94 -35.62 -50.31
CA ALA A 10 9.12 -36.55 -51.12
C ALA A 10 9.21 -37.97 -50.49
N SER A 11 8.15 -38.60 -49.97
CA SER A 11 7.02 -39.30 -50.63
C SER A 11 7.26 -40.80 -50.90
N LEU A 12 6.38 -41.62 -50.28
CA LEU A 12 5.79 -42.92 -50.69
C LEU A 12 6.67 -44.04 -51.32
N LEU A 13 6.56 -45.28 -50.80
CA LEU A 13 5.65 -46.31 -51.33
C LEU A 13 5.65 -47.61 -50.49
N ALA A 14 4.50 -48.30 -50.52
CA ALA A 14 4.19 -49.58 -49.89
C ALA A 14 4.41 -50.78 -50.84
N VAL A 15 4.29 -52.01 -50.30
CA VAL A 15 3.78 -53.30 -50.87
C VAL A 15 4.32 -54.45 -49.97
N MET A 16 3.51 -55.10 -49.10
CA MET A 16 2.81 -56.41 -49.28
C MET A 16 3.76 -57.61 -49.61
N PHE A 17 3.64 -58.87 -49.18
CA PHE A 17 2.56 -59.81 -48.77
C PHE A 17 3.34 -61.10 -48.27
N VAL A 18 2.98 -61.96 -47.30
CA VAL A 18 2.07 -63.14 -47.38
C VAL A 18 2.19 -64.00 -46.09
N LEU A 19 1.02 -64.29 -45.52
CA LEU A 19 0.49 -65.49 -44.84
C LEU A 19 1.41 -66.64 -44.36
N SER A 20 1.19 -67.04 -43.10
CA SER A 20 0.93 -68.44 -42.70
C SER A 20 0.28 -68.46 -41.31
N GLY A 21 -0.90 -69.06 -41.20
CA GLY A 21 -1.55 -69.35 -39.91
C GLY A 21 -1.42 -70.82 -39.56
N PHE A 22 -1.49 -71.17 -38.28
CA PHE A 22 -2.09 -72.41 -37.75
C PHE A 22 -2.35 -72.28 -36.24
N ALA A 23 -3.55 -72.71 -35.86
CA ALA A 23 -4.14 -73.12 -34.59
C ALA A 23 -3.31 -73.07 -33.28
N GLY A 24 -3.97 -72.65 -32.18
CA GLY A 24 -3.67 -73.18 -30.85
C GLY A 24 -4.10 -72.32 -29.64
N ALA A 25 -5.07 -72.86 -28.89
CA ALA A 25 -5.41 -72.60 -27.49
C ALA A 25 -6.21 -71.32 -27.13
N ASP A 26 -7.46 -71.56 -26.72
CA ASP A 26 -8.23 -70.71 -25.80
C ASP A 26 -7.41 -70.44 -24.54
N ALA A 27 -6.72 -69.31 -24.49
CA ALA A 27 -6.26 -68.72 -23.26
C ALA A 27 -7.37 -67.80 -22.75
N HIS A 28 -8.08 -68.26 -21.72
CA HIS A 28 -8.87 -67.38 -20.85
C HIS A 28 -7.93 -66.31 -20.29
N ALA A 29 -7.86 -65.17 -20.95
CA ALA A 29 -7.29 -63.96 -20.39
C ALA A 29 -8.22 -63.55 -19.25
N GLN A 30 -7.80 -63.93 -18.03
CA GLN A 30 -8.36 -63.44 -16.78
C GLN A 30 -8.31 -61.92 -16.85
N GLN A 31 -9.47 -61.30 -17.06
CA GLN A 31 -9.65 -59.86 -16.92
C GLN A 31 -9.36 -59.55 -15.45
N CYS A 32 -8.12 -59.20 -15.14
CA CYS A 32 -7.81 -58.46 -13.92
C CYS A 32 -8.48 -57.09 -14.09
N GLY A 33 -9.72 -56.96 -13.62
CA GLY A 33 -10.28 -55.65 -13.34
C GLY A 33 -9.34 -54.92 -12.39
N PRO A 34 -9.17 -53.59 -12.50
CA PRO A 34 -8.46 -52.85 -11.47
C PRO A 34 -9.16 -53.13 -10.16
N GLU A 35 -8.45 -53.80 -9.25
CA GLU A 35 -8.86 -53.94 -7.86
C GLU A 35 -9.15 -52.53 -7.37
N ALA A 36 -10.37 -52.30 -6.89
CA ALA A 36 -10.72 -51.01 -6.30
C ALA A 36 -9.66 -50.74 -5.23
N PRO A 37 -8.96 -49.59 -5.26
CA PRO A 37 -7.97 -49.31 -4.24
C PRO A 37 -8.66 -49.47 -2.90
N GLU A 38 -8.09 -50.31 -2.02
CA GLU A 38 -8.54 -50.39 -0.64
C GLU A 38 -8.70 -48.95 -0.13
N GLU A 39 -9.89 -48.61 0.37
CA GLU A 39 -10.09 -47.39 1.13
C GLU A 39 -9.17 -47.47 2.34
N ALA A 40 -7.93 -47.00 2.17
CA ALA A 40 -6.98 -46.91 3.25
C ALA A 40 -7.65 -46.09 4.35
N GLU A 41 -7.86 -46.71 5.52
CA GLU A 41 -8.35 -45.97 6.68
C GLU A 41 -7.46 -44.74 6.84
N PRO A 42 -8.06 -43.53 6.87
CA PRO A 42 -7.27 -42.32 6.99
C PRO A 42 -6.41 -42.46 8.26
N PRO A 43 -5.09 -42.23 8.18
CA PRO A 43 -4.20 -42.45 9.31
C PRO A 43 -4.72 -41.67 10.52
N ASN A 44 -4.74 -42.32 11.69
CA ASN A 44 -5.09 -41.65 12.94
C ASN A 44 -3.94 -40.73 13.36
N ASP A 45 -3.92 -39.54 12.75
CA ASP A 45 -2.91 -38.52 12.87
C ASP A 45 -3.33 -37.39 13.83
N GLN A 46 -4.31 -37.64 14.72
CA GLN A 46 -4.77 -36.63 15.67
C GLN A 46 -3.63 -36.18 16.60
N MET A 47 -3.49 -34.87 16.73
CA MET A 47 -2.56 -34.26 17.67
C MET A 47 -3.09 -34.39 19.10
N SER A 48 -2.16 -34.52 20.05
CA SER A 48 -2.49 -34.39 21.47
C SER A 48 -2.97 -32.97 21.80
N ASP A 49 -3.79 -32.84 22.84
CA ASP A 49 -4.29 -31.54 23.31
C ASP A 49 -3.14 -30.56 23.66
N THR A 50 -2.02 -31.08 24.17
CA THR A 50 -0.79 -30.31 24.42
C THR A 50 -0.13 -29.78 23.15
N ARG A 51 -0.18 -30.54 22.04
CA ARG A 51 0.30 -30.09 20.72
C ARG A 51 -0.66 -29.07 20.11
N LEU A 52 -1.97 -29.24 20.30
CA LEU A 52 -2.99 -28.27 19.89
C LEU A 52 -2.81 -26.93 20.59
N MET A 53 -2.68 -26.93 21.92
CA MET A 53 -2.41 -25.73 22.71
C MET A 53 -1.13 -25.01 22.24
N ARG A 54 -0.08 -25.76 21.93
CA ARG A 54 1.16 -25.21 21.36
C ARG A 54 0.94 -24.59 19.99
N ARG A 55 0.13 -25.21 19.11
CA ARG A 55 -0.21 -24.66 17.78
C ARG A 55 -1.00 -23.35 17.92
N ILE A 56 -1.96 -23.28 18.84
CA ILE A 56 -2.74 -22.06 19.13
C ILE A 56 -1.80 -20.91 19.51
N LEU A 57 -0.98 -21.10 20.55
CA LEU A 57 -0.12 -20.02 21.06
C LEU A 57 0.99 -19.64 20.06
N LEU A 58 1.68 -20.60 19.42
CA LEU A 58 2.68 -20.25 18.41
C LEU A 58 2.08 -19.52 17.21
N GLY A 59 0.89 -19.95 16.75
CA GLY A 59 0.21 -19.32 15.62
C GLY A 59 -0.25 -17.89 15.93
N LEU A 60 -0.86 -17.68 17.09
CA LEU A 60 -1.54 -16.44 17.44
C LEU A 60 -0.67 -15.44 18.20
N THR A 61 0.26 -15.88 19.05
CA THR A 61 1.09 -14.99 19.87
C THR A 61 2.58 -15.09 19.54
N GLY A 62 2.99 -16.15 18.83
CA GLY A 62 4.40 -16.43 18.56
C GLY A 62 5.17 -16.92 19.78
N THR A 63 4.48 -17.32 20.86
CA THR A 63 5.08 -17.81 22.11
C THR A 63 4.69 -19.27 22.37
N THR A 64 5.52 -20.00 23.11
CA THR A 64 5.17 -21.35 23.57
C THR A 64 4.22 -21.30 24.77
N PRO A 65 3.44 -22.36 25.05
CA PRO A 65 2.70 -22.45 26.30
C PRO A 65 3.62 -22.37 27.52
N THR A 66 3.12 -21.78 28.60
CA THR A 66 3.82 -21.76 29.89
C THR A 66 3.76 -23.13 30.57
N LEU A 67 4.57 -23.32 31.62
CA LEU A 67 4.55 -24.55 32.40
C LEU A 67 3.17 -24.77 33.04
N GLU A 68 2.58 -23.73 33.60
CA GLU A 68 1.27 -23.77 34.26
C GLU A 68 0.15 -24.16 33.27
N GLN A 69 0.23 -23.69 32.03
CA GLN A 69 -0.72 -24.08 30.98
C GLN A 69 -0.60 -25.57 30.64
N TYR A 70 0.62 -26.11 30.57
CA TYR A 70 0.83 -27.55 30.37
C TYR A 70 0.34 -28.37 31.55
N GLU A 71 0.61 -27.94 32.79
CA GLU A 71 0.15 -28.61 34.00
C GLU A 71 -1.38 -28.60 34.08
N ALA A 72 -2.04 -27.48 33.76
CA ALA A 72 -3.50 -27.40 33.70
C ALA A 72 -4.09 -28.37 32.66
N MET A 73 -3.47 -28.46 31.47
CA MET A 73 -3.90 -29.39 30.42
C MET A 73 -3.73 -30.86 30.84
N MET A 74 -2.66 -31.21 31.57
CA MET A 74 -2.46 -32.56 32.10
C MET A 74 -3.39 -32.88 33.28
N ALA A 75 -3.73 -31.89 34.10
CA ALA A 75 -4.64 -32.06 35.24
C ALA A 75 -6.11 -32.21 34.82
N ALA A 76 -6.49 -31.75 33.62
CA ALA A 76 -7.84 -31.88 33.09
C ALA A 76 -8.18 -33.35 32.75
N ALA A 77 -8.99 -33.96 33.62
CA ALA A 77 -9.30 -35.40 33.57
C ALA A 77 -10.17 -35.81 32.37
N THR A 78 -11.08 -34.94 31.92
CA THR A 78 -12.06 -35.27 30.86
C THR A 78 -11.71 -34.60 29.52
N PRO A 79 -12.09 -35.21 28.37
CA PRO A 79 -11.97 -34.55 27.07
C PRO A 79 -12.64 -33.18 27.02
N ASP A 80 -13.84 -33.04 27.60
CA ASP A 80 -14.58 -31.76 27.63
C ASP A 80 -13.83 -30.66 28.41
N ALA A 81 -13.15 -31.04 29.50
CA ALA A 81 -12.36 -30.09 30.28
C ALA A 81 -11.13 -29.61 29.48
N ARG A 82 -10.47 -30.51 28.74
CA ARG A 82 -9.34 -30.15 27.86
C ARG A 82 -9.79 -29.30 26.68
N GLU A 83 -10.93 -29.59 26.07
CA GLU A 83 -11.53 -28.76 25.02
C GLU A 83 -11.85 -27.35 25.53
N THR A 84 -12.43 -27.25 26.74
CA THR A 84 -12.70 -25.96 27.39
C THR A 84 -11.41 -25.15 27.60
N LEU A 85 -10.32 -25.80 28.03
CA LEU A 85 -9.02 -25.15 28.16
C LEU A 85 -8.47 -24.67 26.80
N LEU A 86 -8.63 -25.45 25.73
CA LEU A 86 -8.21 -25.04 24.38
C LEU A 86 -9.00 -23.82 23.89
N HIS A 87 -10.31 -23.79 24.11
CA HIS A 87 -11.16 -22.65 23.77
C HIS A 87 -10.78 -21.39 24.57
N SER A 88 -10.59 -21.52 25.89
CA SER A 88 -10.10 -20.40 26.72
C SER A 88 -8.76 -19.89 26.23
N THR A 89 -7.82 -20.80 25.93
CA THR A 89 -6.49 -20.43 25.43
C THR A 89 -6.57 -19.68 24.10
N LEU A 90 -7.47 -20.09 23.21
CA LEU A 90 -7.72 -19.40 21.94
C LEU A 90 -8.24 -17.98 22.17
N ASP A 91 -9.24 -17.81 23.03
CA ASP A 91 -9.81 -16.49 23.33
C ASP A 91 -8.81 -15.57 24.04
N ASP A 92 -8.05 -16.09 25.00
CA ASP A 92 -6.98 -15.36 25.70
C ASP A 92 -5.88 -14.92 24.73
N ALA A 93 -5.50 -15.80 23.80
CA ALA A 93 -4.53 -15.48 22.76
C ALA A 93 -5.03 -14.37 21.83
N LEU A 94 -6.29 -14.45 21.37
CA LEU A 94 -6.91 -13.44 20.50
C LEU A 94 -7.13 -12.08 21.18
N ALA A 95 -7.24 -12.06 22.52
CA ALA A 95 -7.35 -10.85 23.33
C ALA A 95 -5.99 -10.29 23.79
N SER A 96 -4.89 -10.98 23.53
CA SER A 96 -3.55 -10.54 23.94
C SER A 96 -2.96 -9.50 22.98
N PRO A 97 -2.26 -8.44 23.47
CA PRO A 97 -1.46 -7.56 22.61
C PRO A 97 -0.44 -8.32 21.74
N LYS A 98 -0.04 -9.53 22.14
CA LYS A 98 0.82 -10.41 21.31
C LYS A 98 0.15 -10.87 20.02
N PHE A 99 -1.18 -10.98 19.98
CA PHE A 99 -1.90 -11.21 18.74
C PHE A 99 -1.77 -10.02 17.79
N TYR A 100 -1.87 -8.79 18.28
CA TYR A 100 -1.62 -7.61 17.46
C TYR A 100 -0.19 -7.60 16.90
N GLU A 101 0.82 -7.85 17.73
CA GLU A 101 2.23 -7.97 17.28
C GLU A 101 2.40 -9.06 16.20
N ARG A 102 1.75 -10.21 16.39
CA ARG A 102 1.78 -11.32 15.42
C ARG A 102 1.13 -10.94 14.10
N MET A 103 -0.01 -10.25 14.14
CA MET A 103 -0.70 -9.76 12.95
C MET A 103 0.12 -8.68 12.24
N LEU A 104 0.78 -7.80 12.97
CA LEU A 104 1.66 -6.79 12.40
C LEU A 104 2.80 -7.43 11.60
N ARG A 105 3.49 -8.43 12.17
CA ARG A 105 4.55 -9.17 11.47
C ARG A 105 4.02 -9.85 10.21
N PHE A 106 2.88 -10.51 10.31
CA PHE A 106 2.27 -11.15 9.15
C PHE A 106 1.83 -10.13 8.09
N GLY A 107 1.35 -8.95 8.50
CA GLY A 107 1.07 -7.84 7.61
C GLY A 107 2.32 -7.36 6.84
N HIS A 108 3.49 -7.30 7.50
CA HIS A 108 4.75 -7.00 6.81
C HIS A 108 5.12 -8.07 5.78
N GLU A 109 4.93 -9.36 6.12
CA GLU A 109 5.23 -10.48 5.21
C GLU A 109 4.27 -10.54 4.01
N TRP A 110 2.97 -10.35 4.24
CA TRP A 110 1.96 -10.41 3.19
C TRP A 110 2.02 -9.19 2.29
N LEU A 111 1.95 -7.99 2.86
CA LEU A 111 1.84 -6.77 2.06
C LEU A 111 3.18 -6.34 1.48
N ALA A 112 4.31 -6.72 2.11
CA ALA A 112 5.68 -6.57 1.62
C ALA A 112 5.95 -5.26 0.84
N VAL A 113 5.36 -4.15 1.31
CA VAL A 113 5.58 -2.83 0.73
C VAL A 113 7.04 -2.49 0.98
N GLY A 114 7.82 -2.23 -0.08
CA GLY A 114 9.26 -2.04 0.02
C GLY A 114 9.66 -0.67 0.57
N ALA A 115 10.94 -0.52 0.94
CA ALA A 115 11.50 0.83 1.10
C ALA A 115 11.57 1.51 -0.29
N TYR A 116 11.29 2.81 -0.37
CA TYR A 116 11.46 3.57 -1.62
C TYR A 116 12.93 3.50 -2.03
N THR A 117 13.25 2.77 -3.10
CA THR A 117 14.58 2.79 -3.72
C THR A 117 14.38 2.80 -5.23
N THR A 118 14.36 3.98 -5.82
CA THR A 118 14.37 4.13 -7.29
C THR A 118 15.80 3.96 -7.80
N GLY A 119 16.32 2.73 -7.82
CA GLY A 119 17.47 2.34 -8.66
C GLY A 119 18.82 3.04 -8.46
N ALA A 120 18.90 4.05 -7.60
CA ALA A 120 20.12 4.63 -7.06
C ALA A 120 20.00 4.54 -5.54
N SER A 121 20.98 3.91 -4.90
CA SER A 121 21.13 3.92 -3.45
C SER A 121 21.24 5.37 -2.96
N GLY A 122 20.15 5.95 -2.45
CA GLY A 122 20.14 7.27 -1.79
C GLY A 122 18.99 8.22 -2.13
N ASP A 123 18.40 8.14 -3.33
CA ASP A 123 17.64 9.29 -3.91
C ASP A 123 16.12 9.08 -4.05
N ALA A 124 15.52 8.26 -3.18
CA ALA A 124 14.07 8.01 -3.21
C ALA A 124 13.33 8.87 -2.19
N TYR A 125 12.00 8.99 -2.37
CA TYR A 125 11.11 9.75 -1.49
C TYR A 125 11.46 9.56 0.00
N GLN A 126 11.77 10.66 0.67
CA GLN A 126 12.26 10.69 2.06
C GLN A 126 11.13 10.51 3.08
N GLY A 127 9.86 10.50 2.65
CA GLY A 127 8.73 10.41 3.57
C GLY A 127 8.37 11.74 4.23
N ASP A 128 8.91 12.87 3.76
CA ASP A 128 8.62 14.21 4.26
C ASP A 128 8.38 15.22 3.11
N MET A 129 7.50 16.20 3.37
CA MET A 129 7.14 17.35 2.53
C MET A 129 6.97 18.64 3.39
N SER A 130 7.62 18.68 4.56
CA SER A 130 7.65 19.79 5.53
C SER A 130 8.96 20.57 5.44
N GLY A 131 9.00 21.84 5.82
CA GLY A 131 10.27 22.52 6.05
C GLY A 131 11.04 21.92 7.25
N HIS A 132 12.34 21.74 7.14
CA HIS A 132 13.15 21.17 8.21
C HIS A 132 13.54 22.19 9.29
N LEU A 133 13.38 21.82 10.55
CA LEU A 133 13.82 22.56 11.73
C LEU A 133 15.00 21.86 12.39
N HIS A 134 16.11 22.59 12.51
CA HIS A 134 17.32 22.14 13.19
C HIS A 134 17.32 22.60 14.64
N THR A 135 18.10 21.94 15.49
CA THR A 135 18.23 22.28 16.91
C THR A 135 19.57 22.92 17.22
N CYS A 136 19.56 23.94 18.07
CA CYS A 136 20.75 24.57 18.59
C CYS A 136 21.48 23.63 19.57
N GLY A 137 22.81 23.59 19.47
CA GLY A 137 23.65 22.76 20.31
C GLY A 137 23.63 23.17 21.79
N SER A 138 23.99 22.24 22.68
CA SER A 138 23.99 22.45 24.13
C SER A 138 24.94 23.56 24.62
N SER A 139 25.96 23.91 23.82
CA SER A 139 26.95 24.94 24.15
C SER A 139 26.64 26.33 23.58
N THR A 140 25.45 26.53 23.02
CA THR A 140 25.03 27.81 22.43
C THR A 140 24.25 28.67 23.43
N LEU A 141 23.93 29.92 23.09
CA LEU A 141 23.10 30.79 23.94
C LEU A 141 21.64 30.33 24.01
N HIS A 142 21.17 29.54 23.03
CA HIS A 142 19.80 29.03 22.94
C HIS A 142 19.77 27.49 22.88
N PRO A 143 20.25 26.75 23.90
CA PRO A 143 20.40 25.30 23.81
C PRO A 143 19.04 24.61 23.61
N GLY A 144 18.95 23.75 22.60
CA GLY A 144 17.73 23.00 22.27
C GLY A 144 16.64 23.80 21.56
N ALA A 145 16.83 25.10 21.30
CA ALA A 145 15.90 25.88 20.49
C ALA A 145 15.93 25.44 19.02
N TYR A 146 14.79 25.53 18.34
CA TYR A 146 14.65 25.17 16.93
C TYR A 146 14.89 26.38 16.03
N TYR A 147 15.46 26.17 14.84
CA TYR A 147 15.63 27.20 13.82
C TYR A 147 15.50 26.60 12.41
N HIS A 148 15.13 27.42 11.43
CA HIS A 148 15.01 26.98 10.02
C HIS A 148 16.30 27.26 9.25
N VAL A 149 16.77 26.29 8.47
CA VAL A 149 18.08 26.39 7.79
C VAL A 149 18.11 27.35 6.61
N ASN A 150 16.97 27.60 5.96
CA ASN A 150 16.92 28.49 4.81
C ASN A 150 16.56 29.95 5.19
N GLU A 151 16.61 30.28 6.48
CA GLU A 151 16.30 31.63 6.94
C GLU A 151 17.42 32.64 6.61
N SER A 152 18.68 32.19 6.66
CA SER A 152 19.85 33.01 6.36
C SER A 152 21.02 32.17 5.81
N ALA A 153 22.09 32.83 5.35
CA ALA A 153 23.27 32.15 4.81
C ALA A 153 24.07 31.37 5.87
N ALA A 154 23.91 31.72 7.16
CA ALA A 154 24.56 31.05 8.29
C ALA A 154 23.55 30.90 9.44
N PRO A 155 22.52 30.05 9.30
CA PRO A 155 21.36 30.01 10.20
C PRO A 155 21.72 29.58 11.63
N THR A 156 22.81 28.81 11.80
CA THR A 156 23.35 28.39 13.10
C THR A 156 23.87 29.55 13.95
N LYS A 157 24.17 30.70 13.33
CA LYS A 157 24.63 31.92 14.03
C LYS A 157 23.56 32.49 14.95
N GLN A 158 22.29 32.27 14.63
CA GLN A 158 21.16 32.65 15.49
C GLN A 158 21.24 32.00 16.88
N CYS A 159 21.79 30.79 16.97
CA CYS A 159 21.96 30.11 18.26
C CYS A 159 22.93 30.85 19.21
N ASN A 160 23.74 31.78 18.71
CA ASN A 160 24.72 32.54 19.47
C ASN A 160 24.51 34.05 19.38
N ASP A 161 23.28 34.52 19.12
CA ASP A 161 22.93 35.94 18.98
C ASP A 161 23.81 36.66 17.94
N GLN A 162 24.01 36.02 16.79
CA GLN A 162 24.80 36.54 15.67
C GLN A 162 24.00 36.59 14.37
N ASP A 163 24.22 37.64 13.58
CA ASP A 163 23.80 37.72 12.18
C ASP A 163 24.66 36.81 11.27
N PRO A 164 24.36 36.71 9.96
CA PRO A 164 25.15 35.88 9.05
C PRO A 164 26.62 36.30 8.92
N ASP A 165 26.94 37.56 9.19
CA ASP A 165 28.29 38.14 9.13
C ASP A 165 29.04 37.98 10.46
N GLY A 166 28.37 37.50 11.51
CA GLY A 166 28.92 37.28 12.85
C GLY A 166 28.80 38.48 13.78
N ASN A 167 28.09 39.54 13.39
CA ASN A 167 27.84 40.68 14.27
C ASN A 167 26.78 40.34 15.31
N PRO A 168 26.80 40.95 16.50
CA PRO A 168 25.76 40.76 17.51
C PRO A 168 24.37 41.11 16.98
N ALA A 169 23.48 40.12 16.96
CA ALA A 169 22.07 40.25 16.58
C ALA A 169 21.25 39.18 17.31
N VAL A 170 20.47 39.61 18.29
CA VAL A 170 19.59 38.71 19.06
C VAL A 170 18.38 38.32 18.18
N PRO A 171 18.13 37.03 17.92
CA PRO A 171 16.98 36.61 17.13
C PRO A 171 15.68 36.80 17.92
N GLU A 172 14.56 36.91 17.21
CA GLU A 172 13.24 36.75 17.82
C GLU A 172 13.13 35.33 18.41
N VAL A 173 12.57 35.20 19.61
CA VAL A 173 12.36 33.90 20.26
C VAL A 173 10.87 33.69 20.49
N HIS A 174 10.34 32.62 19.90
CA HIS A 174 8.92 32.28 19.95
C HIS A 174 8.71 31.00 20.74
N SER A 175 7.79 31.01 21.71
CA SER A 175 7.37 29.82 22.44
C SER A 175 6.15 29.21 21.78
N VAL A 176 6.28 28.00 21.24
CA VAL A 176 5.22 27.36 20.43
C VAL A 176 4.98 25.94 20.93
N GLU A 177 3.71 25.53 20.98
CA GLU A 177 3.34 24.12 21.15
C GLU A 177 3.33 23.43 19.78
N PRO A 178 4.26 22.50 19.51
CA PRO A 178 4.38 21.92 18.18
C PRO A 178 3.49 20.68 18.01
N TRP A 179 3.08 20.41 16.78
CA TRP A 179 2.21 19.26 16.46
C TRP A 179 2.80 17.89 16.82
N TRP A 180 4.14 17.75 16.84
CA TRP A 180 4.83 16.48 17.15
C TRP A 180 4.98 16.21 18.64
N ALA A 181 4.79 17.21 19.50
CA ALA A 181 4.90 17.08 20.96
C ALA A 181 3.72 17.79 21.66
N PRO A 182 2.49 17.23 21.53
CA PRO A 182 1.29 17.82 22.12
C PRO A 182 1.44 17.97 23.65
N GLY A 183 0.95 19.09 24.19
CA GLY A 183 1.05 19.42 25.61
C GLY A 183 2.41 19.95 26.07
N THR A 184 3.36 20.15 25.16
CA THR A 184 4.70 20.69 25.46
C THR A 184 4.99 21.94 24.64
N THR A 185 5.81 22.86 25.15
CA THR A 185 6.25 24.06 24.42
C THR A 185 7.73 23.99 24.07
N VAL A 186 8.08 24.41 22.87
CA VAL A 186 9.46 24.52 22.39
C VAL A 186 9.79 25.97 22.05
N GLN A 187 11.07 26.33 22.14
CA GLN A 187 11.57 27.63 21.68
C GLN A 187 11.93 27.54 20.20
N VAL A 188 11.52 28.53 19.40
CA VAL A 188 11.81 28.64 17.98
C VAL A 188 12.41 30.01 17.69
N LEU A 189 13.59 30.02 17.09
CA LEU A 189 14.34 31.23 16.76
C LEU A 189 13.92 31.80 15.40
N GLY A 190 13.95 33.12 15.31
CA GLY A 190 13.78 33.86 14.07
C GLY A 190 12.35 33.79 13.51
N LYS A 191 12.26 33.97 12.19
CA LYS A 191 11.02 33.95 11.43
C LYS A 191 10.36 32.58 11.40
N ALA A 192 11.10 31.50 11.62
CA ALA A 192 10.53 30.16 11.71
C ALA A 192 9.40 30.05 12.75
N GLY A 193 9.53 30.75 13.88
CA GLY A 193 8.49 30.80 14.93
C GLY A 193 7.40 31.86 14.72
N SER A 194 7.51 32.68 13.67
CA SER A 194 6.59 33.80 13.42
C SER A 194 5.32 33.38 12.67
N ASN A 195 4.37 34.31 12.59
CA ASN A 195 3.10 34.14 11.86
C ASN A 195 3.19 34.52 10.37
N VAL A 196 4.39 34.60 9.78
CA VAL A 196 4.56 34.97 8.37
C VAL A 196 4.07 33.84 7.47
N THR A 197 3.00 34.08 6.72
CA THR A 197 2.34 33.10 5.85
C THR A 197 2.64 33.29 4.36
N GLN A 198 3.19 34.44 3.98
CA GLN A 198 3.56 34.77 2.61
C GLN A 198 4.82 35.64 2.58
N VAL A 199 5.62 35.47 1.54
CA VAL A 199 6.81 36.31 1.26
C VAL A 199 6.85 36.69 -0.21
N LEU A 200 7.68 37.67 -0.57
CA LEU A 200 7.94 38.02 -1.97
C LEU A 200 9.26 37.37 -2.42
N ASP A 201 9.26 36.76 -3.61
CA ASP A 201 10.49 36.31 -4.24
C ASP A 201 11.30 37.48 -4.82
N SER A 202 12.48 37.18 -5.39
CA SER A 202 13.36 38.20 -6.00
C SER A 202 12.75 38.92 -7.20
N LYS A 203 11.64 38.43 -7.76
CA LYS A 203 10.90 39.01 -8.88
C LYS A 203 9.63 39.73 -8.41
N GLY A 204 9.37 39.80 -7.11
CA GLY A 204 8.16 40.39 -6.54
C GLY A 204 6.93 39.49 -6.59
N GLN A 205 7.08 38.20 -6.88
CA GLN A 205 5.99 37.23 -6.84
C GLN A 205 5.72 36.79 -5.40
N THR A 206 4.45 36.79 -4.99
CA THR A 206 4.03 36.24 -3.70
C THR A 206 4.21 34.72 -3.67
N LEU A 207 5.00 34.25 -2.71
CA LEU A 207 5.18 32.84 -2.39
C LEU A 207 4.39 32.49 -1.14
N ASP A 208 3.75 31.33 -1.17
CA ASP A 208 3.00 30.74 -0.06
C ASP A 208 3.94 29.97 0.86
N CYS A 209 4.04 30.40 2.13
CA CYS A 209 4.92 29.79 3.11
C CYS A 209 4.49 28.38 3.53
N GLY A 210 3.24 27.98 3.27
CA GLY A 210 2.79 26.62 3.51
C GLY A 210 3.26 25.61 2.48
N VAL A 211 3.96 26.04 1.42
CA VAL A 211 4.46 25.18 0.33
C VAL A 211 5.97 25.01 0.47
N ALA A 212 6.39 23.85 0.94
CA ALA A 212 7.82 23.51 0.98
C ALA A 212 8.35 23.22 -0.44
N SER A 213 9.64 23.45 -0.64
CA SER A 213 10.35 23.13 -1.87
C SER A 213 11.84 22.89 -1.58
N GLY A 214 12.62 22.48 -2.58
CA GLY A 214 14.08 22.42 -2.51
C GLY A 214 14.63 21.39 -1.52
N GLY A 215 15.96 21.43 -1.30
CA GLY A 215 16.68 20.57 -0.37
C GLY A 215 17.11 19.22 -0.94
N TYR A 216 18.42 18.93 -0.94
CA TYR A 216 18.88 17.56 -1.25
C TYR A 216 18.47 16.58 -0.14
N TYR A 217 18.65 17.01 1.11
CA TYR A 217 18.23 16.29 2.32
C TYR A 217 17.34 17.12 3.26
N ASP A 218 17.18 18.42 2.95
CA ASP A 218 16.49 19.37 3.83
C ASP A 218 15.50 20.21 3.03
N PRO A 219 14.29 19.68 2.80
CA PRO A 219 13.15 20.47 2.35
C PRO A 219 13.06 21.79 3.12
N MET A 220 12.80 22.86 2.38
CA MET A 220 12.84 24.22 2.91
C MET A 220 11.58 24.99 2.56
N LEU A 221 11.19 25.89 3.46
CA LEU A 221 10.25 26.95 3.14
C LEU A 221 10.97 28.12 2.44
N PRO A 222 10.26 28.97 1.69
CA PRO A 222 10.83 30.20 1.15
C PRO A 222 11.47 31.06 2.25
N ARG A 223 12.55 31.76 1.91
CA ARG A 223 13.28 32.59 2.87
C ARG A 223 12.36 33.67 3.47
N GLY A 224 12.37 33.79 4.80
CA GLY A 224 11.54 34.73 5.55
C GLY A 224 10.17 34.18 5.99
N CYS A 225 9.83 32.94 5.60
CA CYS A 225 8.60 32.29 6.03
C CYS A 225 8.65 31.82 7.50
N GLY A 226 7.47 31.82 8.13
CA GLY A 226 7.24 31.06 9.36
C GLY A 226 6.84 29.62 9.08
N CYS A 227 6.87 28.79 10.12
CA CYS A 227 6.49 27.36 10.06
C CYS A 227 4.99 27.12 10.24
N GLY A 228 4.17 28.18 10.18
CA GLY A 228 2.72 28.11 10.33
C GLY A 228 2.27 27.90 11.78
N PRO A 229 0.95 27.92 12.03
CA PRO A 229 0.39 27.65 13.36
C PRO A 229 0.89 26.31 13.90
N ASN A 230 1.28 26.25 15.18
CA ASN A 230 1.78 25.02 15.82
C ASN A 230 2.90 24.29 15.04
N LEU A 231 3.65 25.04 14.22
CA LEU A 231 4.71 24.56 13.34
C LEU A 231 4.26 23.52 12.30
N VAL A 232 2.98 23.51 11.90
CA VAL A 232 2.40 22.50 10.98
C VAL A 232 3.02 22.45 9.58
N TRP A 233 3.79 23.46 9.19
CA TRP A 233 4.51 23.46 7.89
C TRP A 233 5.92 22.92 7.99
N CYS A 234 6.39 22.66 9.20
CA CYS A 234 7.74 22.21 9.47
C CYS A 234 7.77 20.92 10.30
N SER A 235 8.90 20.23 10.25
CA SER A 235 9.18 19.02 11.01
C SER A 235 10.55 19.17 11.69
N PRO A 236 10.77 18.60 12.90
CA PRO A 236 12.07 18.62 13.57
C PRO A 236 12.99 17.53 12.98
N LEU A 237 13.07 17.47 11.65
CA LEU A 237 13.89 16.56 10.88
C LEU A 237 15.07 17.35 10.30
N ALA A 238 16.23 16.70 10.19
CA ALA A 238 17.45 17.33 9.67
C ALA A 238 18.39 16.31 9.03
N GLY A 239 18.82 16.61 7.80
CA GLY A 239 19.84 15.91 7.03
C GLY A 239 19.53 14.46 6.70
N LEU A 240 20.55 13.72 6.26
CA LEU A 240 20.47 12.28 5.99
C LEU A 240 20.05 11.43 7.21
N GLY A 241 20.23 11.95 8.43
CA GLY A 241 19.86 11.25 9.66
C GLY A 241 18.36 11.04 9.82
N SER A 242 17.53 11.91 9.23
CA SER A 242 16.07 11.77 9.20
C SER A 242 15.57 10.74 8.17
N ALA A 243 16.47 10.21 7.34
CA ALA A 243 16.14 9.26 6.27
C ALA A 243 16.09 7.80 6.74
N SER A 244 16.05 7.52 8.05
CA SER A 244 16.01 6.16 8.57
C SER A 244 14.72 5.45 8.17
N ASN A 245 14.85 4.34 7.45
CA ASN A 245 13.78 3.43 7.07
C ASN A 245 13.62 2.25 8.07
N HIS A 246 14.28 2.32 9.23
CA HIS A 246 14.26 1.27 10.25
C HIS A 246 13.86 1.78 11.64
N ASN A 247 13.83 3.10 11.84
CA ASN A 247 13.53 3.70 13.14
C ASN A 247 12.24 4.56 13.06
N LEU A 248 11.27 4.22 13.90
CA LEU A 248 9.99 4.94 14.03
C LEU A 248 10.11 6.34 14.62
N ALA A 249 11.26 6.73 15.17
CA ALA A 249 11.52 8.11 15.56
C ALA A 249 11.57 9.07 14.35
N PHE A 250 11.71 8.55 13.13
CA PHE A 250 11.78 9.35 11.90
C PHE A 250 10.60 9.07 10.99
N GLN A 251 10.10 10.12 10.34
CA GLN A 251 8.87 10.07 9.54
C GLN A 251 8.94 9.04 8.40
N ARG A 252 10.11 8.82 7.78
CA ARG A 252 10.30 7.90 6.64
C ARG A 252 9.82 6.47 6.90
N ARG A 253 9.95 5.97 8.14
CA ARG A 253 9.49 4.61 8.47
C ARG A 253 7.97 4.48 8.50
N HIS A 254 7.24 5.55 8.82
CA HIS A 254 5.80 5.46 9.07
C HIS A 254 4.98 5.07 7.84
N PRO A 255 5.19 5.65 6.63
CA PRO A 255 4.46 5.25 5.43
C PRO A 255 4.72 3.80 5.00
N TYR A 256 5.88 3.25 5.35
CA TYR A 256 6.21 1.84 5.14
C TYR A 256 5.46 0.92 6.11
N GLU A 257 5.29 1.37 7.35
CA GLU A 257 4.59 0.62 8.41
C GLU A 257 3.07 0.64 8.25
N GLU A 258 2.53 1.70 7.66
CA GLU A 258 1.10 1.97 7.54
C GLU A 258 0.28 0.76 7.04
N PRO A 259 0.63 0.04 5.96
CA PRO A 259 -0.18 -1.08 5.47
C PRO A 259 -0.28 -2.23 6.48
N ALA A 260 0.84 -2.59 7.10
CA ALA A 260 0.89 -3.68 8.08
C ALA A 260 0.23 -3.29 9.41
N ARG A 261 0.34 -2.01 9.79
CA ARG A 261 -0.38 -1.44 10.93
C ARG A 261 -1.87 -1.43 10.70
N LEU A 262 -2.34 -1.08 9.50
CA LEU A 262 -3.74 -1.20 9.14
C LEU A 262 -4.19 -2.66 9.22
N PHE A 263 -3.46 -3.61 8.63
CA PHE A 263 -3.78 -5.03 8.72
C PHE A 263 -3.99 -5.50 10.19
N ALA A 264 -3.02 -5.20 11.06
CA ALA A 264 -3.11 -5.55 12.48
C ALA A 264 -4.27 -4.84 13.19
N HIS A 265 -4.54 -3.59 12.84
CA HIS A 265 -5.67 -2.82 13.37
C HIS A 265 -7.01 -3.42 12.98
N LEU A 266 -7.18 -3.81 11.71
CA LEU A 266 -8.41 -4.45 11.24
C LEU A 266 -8.66 -5.77 11.99
N ALA A 267 -7.59 -6.56 12.19
CA ALA A 267 -7.65 -7.80 12.95
C ALA A 267 -8.03 -7.58 14.42
N TRP A 268 -7.46 -6.56 15.07
CA TRP A 268 -7.66 -6.28 16.49
C TRP A 268 -9.02 -5.67 16.81
N HIS A 269 -9.53 -4.80 15.95
CA HIS A 269 -10.81 -4.09 16.15
C HIS A 269 -11.99 -4.76 15.42
N ASP A 270 -11.83 -6.01 14.94
CA ASP A 270 -12.84 -6.76 14.18
C ASP A 270 -13.44 -5.95 13.02
N ARG A 271 -12.59 -5.23 12.30
CA ARG A 271 -12.98 -4.58 11.04
C ARG A 271 -12.94 -5.62 9.90
N PRO A 272 -13.75 -5.46 8.85
CA PRO A 272 -13.66 -6.30 7.66
C PRO A 272 -12.28 -6.18 7.03
N LEU A 273 -11.65 -7.31 6.71
CA LEU A 273 -10.32 -7.31 6.09
C LEU A 273 -10.32 -6.70 4.68
N SER A 274 -11.48 -6.68 4.01
CA SER A 274 -11.67 -6.00 2.72
C SER A 274 -11.38 -4.50 2.80
N ASP A 275 -11.39 -3.90 3.98
CA ASP A 275 -11.04 -2.49 4.17
C ASP A 275 -9.56 -2.22 3.81
N LEU A 276 -8.71 -3.25 3.71
CA LEU A 276 -7.38 -3.13 3.11
C LEU A 276 -7.41 -2.57 1.68
N VAL A 277 -8.47 -2.84 0.91
CA VAL A 277 -8.60 -2.41 -0.49
C VAL A 277 -9.84 -1.55 -0.74
N LEU A 278 -10.73 -1.44 0.25
CA LEU A 278 -11.95 -0.64 0.15
C LEU A 278 -12.02 0.50 1.16
N GLY A 279 -11.20 0.53 2.22
CA GLY A 279 -11.36 1.48 3.32
C GLY A 279 -11.13 2.94 2.89
N ASN A 280 -11.88 3.88 3.46
CA ASN A 280 -11.56 5.32 3.37
C ASN A 280 -10.67 5.83 4.51
N TYR A 281 -10.23 4.94 5.38
CA TYR A 281 -9.51 5.25 6.60
C TYR A 281 -8.21 4.46 6.67
N SER A 282 -7.33 4.93 7.52
CA SER A 282 -6.03 4.31 7.82
C SER A 282 -5.74 4.45 9.31
N VAL A 283 -4.55 4.04 9.73
CA VAL A 283 -4.01 4.26 11.07
C VAL A 283 -2.67 4.95 10.99
N GLY A 284 -2.39 5.85 11.93
CA GLY A 284 -1.14 6.60 11.91
C GLY A 284 -0.83 7.29 13.23
N THR A 285 0.47 7.44 13.47
CA THR A 285 1.02 8.33 14.49
C THR A 285 0.89 9.78 14.06
N ASN A 286 1.25 10.74 14.92
CA ASN A 286 1.32 12.15 14.52
C ASN A 286 2.25 12.37 13.32
N TRP A 287 3.34 11.61 13.21
CA TRP A 287 4.28 11.69 12.09
C TRP A 287 3.64 11.31 10.76
N LEU A 288 2.89 10.21 10.72
CA LEU A 288 2.20 9.81 9.49
C LEU A 288 1.04 10.74 9.15
N ARG A 289 0.29 11.18 10.17
CA ARG A 289 -0.84 12.10 9.99
C ARG A 289 -0.37 13.45 9.45
N ALA A 290 0.74 13.98 9.98
CA ALA A 290 1.37 15.18 9.45
C ALA A 290 1.76 15.01 7.98
N LEU A 291 2.27 13.84 7.58
CA LEU A 291 2.59 13.58 6.17
C LEU A 291 1.36 13.74 5.25
N TYR A 292 0.18 13.24 5.64
CA TYR A 292 -1.06 13.43 4.88
C TYR A 292 -1.48 14.91 4.83
N VAL A 293 -1.40 15.62 5.96
CA VAL A 293 -1.65 17.07 6.03
C VAL A 293 -0.73 17.84 5.09
N ARG A 294 0.57 17.50 5.10
CA ARG A 294 1.55 18.10 4.20
C ARG A 294 1.24 17.79 2.75
N PHE A 295 0.89 16.55 2.42
CA PHE A 295 0.51 16.17 1.06
C PHE A 295 -0.66 17.02 0.57
N GLY A 296 -1.73 17.16 1.37
CA GLY A 296 -2.87 18.01 1.03
C GLY A 296 -2.47 19.48 0.85
N ARG A 297 -1.54 19.99 1.68
CA ARG A 297 -1.02 21.36 1.55
C ARG A 297 -0.22 21.55 0.27
N GLN A 298 0.61 20.59 -0.11
CA GLN A 298 1.37 20.61 -1.37
C GLN A 298 0.42 20.55 -2.58
N MET A 299 -0.70 19.82 -2.46
CA MET A 299 -1.73 19.69 -3.49
C MET A 299 -2.64 20.93 -3.63
N GLY A 300 -2.70 21.82 -2.64
CA GLY A 300 -3.53 23.04 -2.72
C GLY A 300 -4.31 23.45 -1.48
N SER A 301 -4.43 22.60 -0.47
CA SER A 301 -5.37 22.81 0.64
C SER A 301 -4.72 23.43 1.87
N SER A 302 -5.22 24.57 2.33
CA SER A 302 -4.83 25.18 3.62
C SER A 302 -5.80 24.84 4.76
N ALA A 303 -6.78 23.96 4.53
CA ALA A 303 -7.90 23.73 5.46
C ALA A 303 -7.49 23.25 6.86
N LEU A 304 -6.30 22.65 6.98
CA LEU A 304 -5.80 22.05 8.22
C LEU A 304 -4.68 22.84 8.88
N ASP A 305 -4.27 23.97 8.31
CA ASP A 305 -3.16 24.78 8.84
C ASP A 305 -3.40 25.21 10.29
N SER A 306 -4.64 25.59 10.63
CA SER A 306 -5.03 26.00 11.99
C SER A 306 -5.79 24.91 12.76
N ASN A 307 -5.99 23.72 12.17
CA ASN A 307 -6.76 22.66 12.81
C ASN A 307 -5.88 21.87 13.77
N THR A 308 -6.23 21.85 15.06
CA THR A 308 -5.47 21.13 16.08
C THR A 308 -5.99 19.73 16.38
N THR A 309 -7.19 19.37 15.90
CA THR A 309 -7.83 18.09 16.23
C THR A 309 -7.10 16.90 15.64
N TRP A 310 -6.34 17.09 14.56
CA TRP A 310 -5.67 15.97 13.91
C TRP A 310 -4.43 15.49 14.64
N TRP A 311 -3.74 16.33 15.41
CA TRP A 311 -2.50 15.98 16.10
C TRP A 311 -2.62 15.90 17.63
N ARG A 312 -3.62 16.55 18.22
CA ARG A 312 -3.89 16.44 19.66
C ARG A 312 -4.55 15.08 19.98
N PRO A 313 -3.93 14.17 20.74
CA PRO A 313 -4.50 12.84 20.95
C PRO A 313 -5.62 12.80 22.00
N ASP A 314 -5.71 13.83 22.84
CA ASP A 314 -6.73 14.00 23.88
C ASP A 314 -8.11 14.40 23.34
N VAL A 315 -8.19 14.86 22.09
CA VAL A 315 -9.44 15.34 21.48
C VAL A 315 -10.21 14.25 20.73
N ASP A 316 -9.63 13.05 20.60
CA ASP A 316 -10.18 11.99 19.75
C ASP A 316 -10.16 10.62 20.46
N ASN A 317 -11.30 9.94 20.42
CA ASN A 317 -11.50 8.60 20.97
C ASN A 317 -11.44 7.51 19.88
N THR A 318 -10.88 7.82 18.71
CA THR A 318 -10.69 6.85 17.64
C THR A 318 -9.98 5.58 18.12
N PRO A 319 -10.33 4.41 17.54
CA PRO A 319 -9.62 3.17 17.79
C PRO A 319 -8.11 3.35 17.62
N ARG A 320 -7.34 2.79 18.56
CA ARG A 320 -5.87 2.84 18.58
C ARG A 320 -5.28 1.45 18.74
N ASP A 321 -3.99 1.32 18.45
CA ASP A 321 -3.28 0.06 18.67
C ASP A 321 -3.10 -0.28 20.16
N PRO A 322 -3.08 -1.57 20.55
CA PRO A 322 -2.96 -1.98 21.95
C PRO A 322 -1.54 -1.83 22.53
N MET A 323 -0.53 -1.45 21.73
CA MET A 323 0.83 -1.22 22.23
C MET A 323 1.02 0.16 22.84
N HIS A 324 0.11 1.10 22.57
CA HIS A 324 0.12 2.45 23.15
C HIS A 324 -1.20 2.70 23.92
N PRO A 325 -1.36 2.06 25.09
CA PRO A 325 -2.62 2.13 25.86
C PRO A 325 -2.88 3.51 26.47
N THR A 326 -1.84 4.35 26.58
CA THR A 326 -1.95 5.71 27.14
C THR A 326 -2.73 6.63 26.19
N PRO A 327 -3.83 7.28 26.66
CA PRO A 327 -4.70 8.08 25.80
C PRO A 327 -4.00 9.20 25.00
N ASN A 328 -2.95 9.79 25.58
CA ASN A 328 -2.30 10.98 25.03
C ASN A 328 -0.97 10.70 24.31
N ASP A 329 -0.72 9.45 23.90
CA ASP A 329 0.53 9.09 23.26
C ASP A 329 0.57 9.53 21.78
N PRO A 330 1.46 10.46 21.38
CA PRO A 330 1.60 10.89 19.99
C PRO A 330 2.20 9.81 19.07
N GLN A 331 2.78 8.75 19.63
CA GLN A 331 3.29 7.58 18.91
C GLN A 331 2.24 6.48 18.71
N ALA A 332 1.06 6.61 19.30
CA ALA A 332 -0.04 5.67 19.07
C ALA A 332 -0.49 5.70 17.60
N TRP A 333 -0.69 4.51 17.03
CA TRP A 333 -1.29 4.33 15.72
C TRP A 333 -2.82 4.43 15.86
N ARG A 334 -3.35 5.60 15.50
CA ARG A 334 -4.77 5.95 15.68
C ARG A 334 -5.49 5.94 14.35
N GLU A 335 -6.71 5.43 14.35
CA GLU A 335 -7.60 5.45 13.18
C GLU A 335 -7.85 6.89 12.73
N PHE A 336 -7.88 7.12 11.42
CA PHE A 336 -8.34 8.38 10.83
C PHE A 336 -8.94 8.16 9.46
N VAL A 337 -9.96 8.94 9.12
CA VAL A 337 -10.44 9.02 7.74
C VAL A 337 -9.50 9.91 6.95
N VAL A 338 -9.04 9.41 5.80
CA VAL A 338 -7.95 10.06 5.05
C VAL A 338 -8.35 11.47 4.60
N GLU A 339 -9.62 11.67 4.20
CA GLU A 339 -10.14 12.99 3.79
C GLU A 339 -10.10 14.06 4.89
N ASP A 340 -10.03 13.67 6.17
CA ASP A 340 -9.90 14.63 7.27
C ASP A 340 -8.49 15.20 7.38
N LEU A 341 -7.50 14.51 6.82
CA LEU A 341 -6.10 14.94 6.79
C LEU A 341 -5.68 15.42 5.40
N GLU A 342 -6.32 14.92 4.35
CA GLU A 342 -5.95 15.15 2.96
C GLU A 342 -7.22 15.26 2.11
N PRO A 343 -7.75 16.48 1.89
CA PRO A 343 -9.07 16.67 1.27
C PRO A 343 -9.18 16.19 -0.18
N PHE A 344 -8.07 15.90 -0.86
CA PHE A 344 -8.10 15.35 -2.21
C PHE A 344 -8.19 13.81 -2.24
N HIS A 345 -8.20 13.14 -1.08
CA HIS A 345 -8.50 11.71 -0.93
C HIS A 345 -9.94 11.54 -0.41
N LEU A 346 -10.87 11.20 -1.30
CA LEU A 346 -12.30 11.27 -1.04
C LEU A 346 -12.81 10.09 -0.20
N ALA A 347 -13.45 10.39 0.93
CA ALA A 347 -14.09 9.43 1.80
C ALA A 347 -15.38 8.87 1.20
N LEU A 348 -16.16 9.67 0.47
CA LEU A 348 -17.42 9.25 -0.17
C LEU A 348 -18.44 8.62 0.78
N THR A 349 -18.46 9.09 2.03
CA THR A 349 -19.41 8.65 3.06
C THR A 349 -20.08 9.85 3.70
N ALA A 350 -21.31 9.66 4.20
CA ALA A 350 -22.00 10.70 4.96
C ALA A 350 -21.18 11.04 6.22
N GLY A 351 -20.93 12.33 6.44
CA GLY A 351 -20.14 12.80 7.57
C GLY A 351 -18.71 12.26 7.62
N LYS A 352 -18.16 11.79 6.49
CA LYS A 352 -16.84 11.16 6.42
C LYS A 352 -16.65 10.01 7.41
N ALA A 353 -17.69 9.21 7.66
CA ALA A 353 -17.56 8.03 8.51
C ALA A 353 -16.59 6.99 7.91
N ALA A 354 -15.81 6.33 8.76
CA ALA A 354 -14.94 5.21 8.38
C ALA A 354 -15.77 4.07 7.75
N SER A 355 -15.42 3.64 6.54
CA SER A 355 -16.15 2.60 5.80
C SER A 355 -15.33 1.97 4.69
N GLY A 356 -15.51 0.66 4.50
CA GLY A 356 -15.13 -0.10 3.31
C GLY A 356 -16.31 -0.48 2.41
N SER A 357 -17.42 0.29 2.41
CA SER A 357 -18.60 -0.05 1.61
C SER A 357 -18.32 -0.04 0.10
N LEU A 358 -18.86 -1.04 -0.61
CA LEU A 358 -18.86 -1.12 -2.07
C LEU A 358 -19.73 -0.05 -2.75
N ASP A 359 -20.60 0.64 -2.01
CA ASP A 359 -21.50 1.68 -2.54
C ASP A 359 -20.79 3.02 -2.76
N ARG A 360 -19.58 3.18 -2.19
CA ARG A 360 -18.75 4.37 -2.36
C ARG A 360 -18.34 4.52 -3.81
N THR A 361 -18.97 5.42 -4.55
CA THR A 361 -18.74 5.61 -5.99
C THR A 361 -18.49 7.07 -6.30
N TYR A 362 -17.48 7.32 -7.13
CA TYR A 362 -17.23 8.62 -7.74
C TYR A 362 -16.76 8.39 -9.16
N SER A 363 -17.45 9.01 -10.12
CA SER A 363 -17.16 8.89 -11.55
C SER A 363 -16.66 10.22 -12.07
N TYR A 364 -15.58 10.15 -12.84
CA TYR A 364 -14.99 11.29 -13.51
C TYR A 364 -14.40 10.81 -14.85
N ASP A 365 -14.70 11.54 -15.92
CA ASP A 365 -14.18 11.24 -17.25
C ASP A 365 -13.54 12.50 -17.85
N PRO A 366 -12.19 12.59 -17.91
CA PRO A 366 -11.50 13.75 -18.45
C PRO A 366 -11.75 13.97 -19.96
N ARG A 367 -12.40 13.04 -20.66
CA ARG A 367 -12.74 13.21 -22.08
C ARG A 367 -13.97 14.12 -22.29
N THR A 368 -14.79 14.29 -21.27
CA THR A 368 -16.09 14.99 -21.37
C THR A 368 -16.12 16.32 -20.63
N THR A 369 -15.07 16.66 -19.89
CA THR A 369 -14.97 17.90 -19.11
C THR A 369 -13.54 18.41 -19.02
N LEU A 370 -13.39 19.73 -18.86
CA LEU A 370 -12.12 20.39 -18.55
C LEU A 370 -11.99 20.74 -17.06
N GLU A 371 -13.07 20.55 -16.29
CA GLU A 371 -13.08 20.75 -14.84
C GLU A 371 -12.21 19.71 -14.14
N ALA A 372 -11.59 20.09 -13.03
CA ALA A 372 -10.82 19.17 -12.22
C ALA A 372 -11.71 18.13 -11.52
N PRO A 373 -11.26 16.88 -11.35
CA PRO A 373 -11.90 15.98 -10.39
C PRO A 373 -11.81 16.57 -8.99
N LYS A 374 -12.80 16.24 -8.13
CA LYS A 374 -12.79 16.66 -6.72
C LYS A 374 -11.60 16.09 -5.95
N GLY A 375 -11.15 14.90 -6.35
CA GLY A 375 -10.11 14.14 -5.69
C GLY A 375 -10.07 12.70 -6.19
N LEU A 376 -9.27 11.87 -5.54
CA LEU A 376 -9.16 10.44 -5.76
C LEU A 376 -9.90 9.69 -4.65
N PRO A 377 -10.83 8.76 -4.95
CA PRO A 377 -11.47 7.95 -3.91
C PRO A 377 -10.46 7.10 -3.14
N THR A 378 -10.46 7.21 -1.82
CA THR A 378 -9.58 6.43 -0.93
C THR A 378 -9.94 4.94 -0.96
N ALA A 379 -8.93 4.06 -0.99
CA ALA A 379 -9.08 2.61 -1.13
C ALA A 379 -8.05 1.82 -0.30
N GLY A 380 -7.97 2.10 1.00
CA GLY A 380 -7.05 1.47 1.93
C GLY A 380 -5.60 1.53 1.45
N VAL A 381 -4.92 0.38 1.46
CA VAL A 381 -3.54 0.20 1.00
C VAL A 381 -3.34 0.68 -0.45
N LEU A 382 -4.37 0.61 -1.29
CA LEU A 382 -4.28 0.97 -2.70
C LEU A 382 -4.18 2.49 -2.94
N THR A 383 -4.35 3.31 -1.90
CA THR A 383 -4.18 4.77 -1.97
C THR A 383 -3.22 5.31 -0.91
N MET A 384 -2.59 4.45 -0.11
CA MET A 384 -1.61 4.89 0.88
C MET A 384 -0.40 5.51 0.19
N ILE A 385 0.03 6.68 0.68
CA ILE A 385 1.21 7.41 0.15
C ILE A 385 2.40 6.46 0.06
N GLY A 386 2.57 5.63 1.09
CA GLY A 386 3.68 4.71 1.16
C GLY A 386 3.59 3.49 0.24
N ALA A 387 2.41 2.91 0.07
CA ALA A 387 2.24 1.79 -0.87
C ALA A 387 2.39 2.27 -2.32
N MET A 388 1.73 3.38 -2.67
CA MET A 388 1.75 3.96 -4.01
C MET A 388 3.14 4.43 -4.43
N SER A 389 3.92 4.93 -3.47
CA SER A 389 5.28 5.39 -3.71
C SER A 389 6.30 4.24 -3.83
N SER A 390 6.04 3.09 -3.20
CA SER A 390 6.95 1.93 -3.25
C SER A 390 6.94 1.23 -4.61
N PHE A 391 5.82 1.35 -5.33
CA PHE A 391 5.62 0.78 -6.66
C PHE A 391 5.52 1.93 -7.67
N PRO A 392 6.63 2.35 -8.30
CA PRO A 392 6.72 3.65 -8.97
C PRO A 392 5.93 3.76 -10.29
N ARG A 393 5.28 2.68 -10.75
CA ARG A 393 4.61 2.61 -12.05
C ARG A 393 3.26 1.91 -11.95
N GLU A 394 2.35 2.29 -12.81
CA GLU A 394 0.96 1.85 -12.82
C GLU A 394 0.84 0.33 -13.01
N ARG A 395 1.58 -0.24 -13.98
CA ARG A 395 1.63 -1.70 -14.19
C ARG A 395 2.31 -2.45 -13.05
N VAL A 396 3.29 -1.83 -12.38
CA VAL A 396 3.96 -2.43 -11.21
C VAL A 396 3.02 -2.43 -10.01
N ARG A 397 2.27 -1.34 -9.76
CA ARG A 397 1.20 -1.29 -8.76
C ARG A 397 0.15 -2.35 -9.04
N ALA A 398 -0.36 -2.42 -10.27
CA ALA A 398 -1.33 -3.42 -10.68
C ALA A 398 -0.84 -4.85 -10.43
N ALA A 399 0.38 -5.19 -10.87
CA ALA A 399 0.98 -6.50 -10.65
C ALA A 399 1.09 -6.82 -9.15
N ARG A 400 1.69 -5.91 -8.37
CA ARG A 400 1.88 -6.11 -6.92
C ARG A 400 0.58 -6.25 -6.17
N PHE A 401 -0.42 -5.43 -6.47
CA PHE A 401 -1.72 -5.52 -5.80
C PHE A 401 -2.53 -6.74 -6.25
N LEU A 402 -2.40 -7.21 -7.49
CA LEU A 402 -2.98 -8.49 -7.91
C LEU A 402 -2.28 -9.70 -7.26
N GLU A 403 -0.96 -9.66 -7.09
CA GLU A 403 -0.20 -10.66 -6.33
C GLU A 403 -0.62 -10.68 -4.86
N MET A 404 -0.70 -9.51 -4.22
CA MET A 404 -1.04 -9.38 -2.81
C MET A 404 -2.49 -9.75 -2.52
N PHE A 405 -3.43 -9.25 -3.32
CA PHE A 405 -4.85 -9.29 -2.97
C PHE A 405 -5.67 -10.25 -3.81
N ALA A 406 -5.18 -10.72 -4.97
CA ALA A 406 -5.83 -11.77 -5.75
C ALA A 406 -4.98 -13.04 -5.86
N CYS A 407 -3.80 -13.08 -5.22
CA CYS A 407 -2.87 -14.21 -5.29
C CYS A 407 -2.54 -14.63 -6.73
N GLN A 408 -2.58 -13.67 -7.66
CA GLN A 408 -2.23 -13.86 -9.06
C GLN A 408 -0.71 -14.05 -9.20
N SER A 409 -0.30 -14.86 -10.17
CA SER A 409 1.11 -15.07 -10.51
C SER A 409 1.33 -14.73 -11.97
N PHE A 410 2.27 -13.83 -12.25
CA PHE A 410 2.60 -13.39 -13.61
C PHE A 410 3.81 -14.16 -14.15
N SER A 411 3.71 -15.49 -14.13
CA SER A 411 4.73 -16.36 -14.70
C SER A 411 4.64 -16.33 -16.23
N PRO A 412 5.78 -16.32 -16.96
CA PRO A 412 5.74 -16.42 -18.40
C PRO A 412 5.08 -17.74 -18.83
N PRO A 413 4.32 -17.72 -19.93
CA PRO A 413 3.72 -18.93 -20.47
C PRO A 413 4.82 -19.87 -21.01
N PRO A 414 4.51 -21.17 -21.18
CA PRO A 414 5.40 -22.11 -21.86
C PRO A 414 5.83 -21.61 -23.25
N ALA A 415 7.05 -21.99 -23.67
CA ALA A 415 7.67 -21.48 -24.90
C ALA A 415 6.96 -21.89 -26.20
N ASP A 416 6.09 -22.89 -26.14
CA ASP A 416 5.28 -23.40 -27.26
C ASP A 416 3.95 -22.64 -27.44
N VAL A 417 3.61 -21.71 -26.53
CA VAL A 417 2.43 -20.86 -26.69
C VAL A 417 2.69 -19.81 -27.77
N HIS A 418 1.86 -19.82 -28.82
CA HIS A 418 1.95 -18.88 -29.94
C HIS A 418 1.06 -17.66 -29.68
N PHE A 419 1.59 -16.47 -29.95
CA PHE A 419 0.90 -15.20 -29.76
C PHE A 419 0.69 -14.47 -31.10
N PRO A 420 -0.35 -13.64 -31.24
CA PRO A 420 -0.45 -12.71 -32.35
C PRO A 420 0.81 -11.82 -32.44
N PRO A 421 1.19 -11.31 -33.62
CA PRO A 421 2.30 -10.37 -33.75
C PRO A 421 2.10 -9.14 -32.85
N TYR A 422 3.20 -8.63 -32.28
CA TYR A 422 3.18 -7.35 -31.58
C TYR A 422 3.19 -6.20 -32.58
N GLU A 423 2.21 -5.30 -32.49
CA GLU A 423 2.20 -4.06 -33.25
C GLU A 423 2.54 -2.86 -32.36
N THR A 424 1.68 -2.57 -31.38
CA THR A 424 1.81 -1.38 -30.51
C THR A 424 1.35 -1.61 -29.07
N ASP A 425 0.32 -2.43 -28.88
CA ASP A 425 -0.28 -2.69 -27.57
C ASP A 425 0.10 -4.10 -27.07
N PRO A 426 0.87 -4.21 -25.96
CA PRO A 426 1.23 -5.51 -25.41
C PRO A 426 0.02 -6.29 -24.88
N ALA A 427 -1.13 -5.64 -24.66
CA ALA A 427 -2.37 -6.30 -24.23
C ALA A 427 -3.18 -6.90 -25.38
N THR A 428 -2.75 -6.73 -26.65
CA THR A 428 -3.43 -7.30 -27.83
C THR A 428 -2.54 -8.19 -28.69
N GLY A 429 -1.21 -8.10 -28.55
CA GLY A 429 -0.27 -8.93 -29.31
C GLY A 429 1.09 -9.10 -28.64
N GLY A 430 1.89 -10.02 -29.18
CA GLY A 430 3.21 -10.40 -28.67
C GLY A 430 3.15 -11.35 -27.48
N THR A 431 4.32 -11.84 -27.08
CA THR A 431 4.49 -12.73 -25.90
C THR A 431 4.05 -12.08 -24.59
N CYS A 432 4.09 -10.74 -24.53
CA CYS A 432 3.63 -9.95 -23.40
C CYS A 432 2.11 -10.04 -23.16
N LEU A 433 1.33 -10.45 -24.16
CA LEU A 433 -0.14 -10.56 -24.10
C LEU A 433 -0.62 -11.35 -22.90
N HIS A 434 0.09 -12.44 -22.54
CA HIS A 434 -0.29 -13.31 -21.44
C HIS A 434 -0.51 -12.56 -20.13
N CYS A 435 0.43 -11.67 -19.77
CA CYS A 435 0.34 -10.87 -18.54
C CYS A 435 -0.46 -9.58 -18.76
N HIS A 436 -0.27 -8.91 -19.89
CA HIS A 436 -0.82 -7.59 -20.13
C HIS A 436 -2.34 -7.56 -20.31
N LYS A 437 -2.96 -8.67 -20.73
CA LYS A 437 -4.42 -8.79 -20.78
C LYS A 437 -5.10 -8.56 -19.42
N THR A 438 -4.40 -8.84 -18.32
CA THR A 438 -4.89 -8.59 -16.95
C THR A 438 -4.26 -7.33 -16.36
N LEU A 439 -2.97 -7.11 -16.57
CA LEU A 439 -2.24 -5.99 -15.97
C LEU A 439 -2.70 -4.63 -16.51
N ASP A 440 -2.95 -4.50 -17.81
CA ASP A 440 -3.25 -3.20 -18.41
C ASP A 440 -4.62 -2.66 -17.98
N PRO A 441 -5.71 -3.45 -17.96
CA PRO A 441 -6.98 -3.01 -17.38
C PRO A 441 -6.86 -2.62 -15.90
N ALA A 442 -6.08 -3.36 -15.11
CA ALA A 442 -5.83 -3.02 -13.71
C ALA A 442 -4.98 -1.75 -13.54
N ALA A 443 -3.99 -1.53 -14.41
CA ALA A 443 -3.08 -0.39 -14.37
C ALA A 443 -3.78 0.96 -14.63
N ILE A 444 -4.91 0.95 -15.34
CA ILE A 444 -5.76 2.15 -15.56
C ILE A 444 -6.05 2.85 -14.22
N ALA A 445 -6.40 2.08 -13.19
CA ALA A 445 -6.80 2.60 -11.88
C ALA A 445 -5.69 3.37 -11.12
N PHE A 446 -4.42 3.29 -11.56
CA PHE A 446 -3.28 3.83 -10.81
C PHE A 446 -2.56 5.00 -11.48
N LYS A 447 -3.15 5.58 -12.54
CA LYS A 447 -2.55 6.68 -13.31
C LYS A 447 -2.43 8.01 -12.57
N ARG A 448 -3.20 8.22 -11.50
CA ARG A 448 -3.20 9.45 -10.70
C ARG A 448 -2.26 9.44 -9.51
N TRP A 449 -1.10 8.81 -9.68
CA TRP A 449 -0.01 8.89 -8.72
C TRP A 449 1.33 8.87 -9.42
N ASP A 450 2.11 9.93 -9.24
CA ASP A 450 3.46 10.02 -9.77
C ASP A 450 4.34 10.90 -8.89
N PHE A 451 5.59 11.09 -9.30
CA PHE A 451 6.58 11.87 -8.59
C PHE A 451 7.05 13.06 -9.41
N THR A 452 7.06 14.25 -8.82
CA THR A 452 7.49 15.47 -9.49
C THR A 452 8.86 15.94 -8.98
N PRO A 453 9.84 16.21 -9.88
CA PRO A 453 11.11 16.81 -9.50
C PRO A 453 11.04 18.35 -9.39
N PHE A 454 9.90 18.97 -9.72
CA PHE A 454 9.81 20.44 -9.73
C PHE A 454 9.84 21.05 -8.33
N MET A 455 9.40 20.28 -7.32
CA MET A 455 9.35 20.74 -5.94
C MET A 455 10.60 20.36 -5.15
N SER A 456 11.36 19.34 -5.57
CA SER A 456 12.66 18.99 -5.01
C SER A 456 13.63 18.63 -6.13
N SER A 457 14.78 19.30 -6.16
CA SER A 457 15.77 19.22 -7.24
C SER A 457 16.43 17.85 -7.40
N TYR A 458 16.17 16.89 -6.50
CA TYR A 458 16.85 15.59 -6.48
C TYR A 458 15.95 14.43 -6.04
N VAL A 459 15.13 14.63 -5.01
CA VAL A 459 14.24 13.57 -4.48
C VAL A 459 12.81 13.90 -4.88
N PRO A 460 12.24 13.25 -5.89
CA PRO A 460 10.97 13.68 -6.43
C PRO A 460 9.85 13.36 -5.42
N TRP A 461 8.91 14.29 -5.27
CA TRP A 461 7.81 14.17 -4.30
C TRP A 461 6.57 13.58 -4.94
N PRO A 462 5.81 12.75 -4.22
CA PRO A 462 4.55 12.25 -4.74
C PRO A 462 3.58 13.40 -5.00
N PHE A 463 2.72 13.25 -6.00
CA PHE A 463 1.57 14.11 -6.26
C PHE A 463 0.49 13.35 -7.03
N MET A 464 -0.73 13.91 -7.07
CA MET A 464 -1.84 13.36 -7.86
C MET A 464 -2.05 14.20 -9.13
N PRO A 465 -1.60 13.76 -10.32
CA PRO A 465 -1.76 14.51 -11.55
C PRO A 465 -3.25 14.70 -11.91
N GLY A 466 -3.56 15.91 -12.36
CA GLY A 466 -4.91 16.37 -12.66
C GLY A 466 -5.74 16.71 -11.42
N VAL A 467 -5.24 16.55 -10.20
CA VAL A 467 -5.97 16.85 -8.95
C VAL A 467 -5.39 18.09 -8.29
N GLY A 468 -6.24 18.90 -7.64
CA GLY A 468 -5.82 20.12 -6.96
C GLY A 468 -5.08 21.07 -7.90
N ARG A 469 -3.91 21.57 -7.47
CA ARG A 469 -3.10 22.51 -8.26
C ARG A 469 -2.29 21.85 -9.40
N HIS A 470 -2.23 20.52 -9.47
CA HIS A 470 -1.38 19.80 -10.41
C HIS A 470 -2.10 19.49 -11.74
N ARG A 471 -2.57 20.55 -12.42
CA ARG A 471 -3.24 20.43 -13.73
C ARG A 471 -2.24 20.04 -14.82
N ILE A 472 -2.66 19.17 -15.74
CA ILE A 472 -1.78 18.67 -16.81
C ILE A 472 -2.03 19.43 -18.12
N THR A 473 -0.95 19.93 -18.71
CA THR A 473 -1.00 20.71 -19.95
C THR A 473 -0.35 19.97 -21.12
N LYS A 474 -0.49 20.52 -22.33
CA LYS A 474 0.16 19.98 -23.55
C LYS A 474 1.68 20.01 -23.44
N GLU A 475 2.22 21.04 -22.79
CA GLU A 475 3.65 21.21 -22.54
C GLU A 475 4.18 20.09 -21.64
N TRP A 476 3.40 19.69 -20.63
CA TRP A 476 3.74 18.58 -19.76
C TRP A 476 3.87 17.27 -20.54
N LEU A 477 2.92 16.98 -21.42
CA LEU A 477 2.93 15.75 -22.25
C LEU A 477 3.95 15.79 -23.39
N SER A 478 4.44 16.96 -23.76
CA SER A 478 5.42 17.10 -24.85
C SER A 478 6.74 16.38 -24.54
N GLY A 479 7.08 16.22 -23.27
CA GLY A 479 8.38 15.70 -22.83
C GLY A 479 9.56 16.60 -23.20
N LYS A 480 9.29 17.88 -23.54
CA LYS A 480 10.31 18.92 -23.77
C LYS A 480 10.63 19.64 -22.46
N TYR A 481 11.84 20.17 -22.34
CA TYR A 481 12.28 20.95 -21.18
C TYR A 481 11.26 22.08 -20.85
N PRO A 482 10.89 22.31 -19.57
CA PRO A 482 11.43 21.68 -18.35
C PRO A 482 10.82 20.29 -18.02
N HIS A 483 9.88 19.79 -18.83
CA HIS A 483 9.21 18.51 -18.62
C HIS A 483 9.94 17.29 -19.23
N SER A 484 11.25 17.42 -19.53
CA SER A 484 12.11 16.33 -20.01
C SER A 484 12.88 15.64 -18.88
N GLY A 485 13.61 14.56 -19.18
CA GLY A 485 14.47 13.89 -18.20
C GLY A 485 13.69 13.11 -17.12
N SER A 486 13.86 13.50 -15.85
CA SER A 486 13.20 12.88 -14.69
C SER A 486 11.77 13.39 -14.43
N SER A 487 11.28 14.36 -15.21
CA SER A 487 9.88 14.81 -15.13
C SER A 487 8.91 13.71 -15.61
N PRO A 488 7.74 13.58 -14.97
CA PRO A 488 6.66 12.67 -15.38
C PRO A 488 6.29 12.76 -16.87
N GLY A 489 6.32 13.97 -17.43
CA GLY A 489 5.88 14.24 -18.81
C GLY A 489 6.57 13.37 -19.86
N TYR A 490 7.89 13.26 -19.78
CA TYR A 490 8.68 12.42 -20.69
C TYR A 490 8.31 10.93 -20.56
N ARG A 491 8.11 10.46 -19.32
CA ARG A 491 7.69 9.08 -19.04
C ARG A 491 6.29 8.80 -19.57
N TRP A 492 5.31 9.66 -19.26
CA TRP A 492 3.92 9.52 -19.69
C TRP A 492 3.79 9.45 -21.19
N ARG A 493 4.54 10.30 -21.93
CA ARG A 493 4.56 10.26 -23.40
C ARG A 493 4.92 8.88 -23.95
N ASN A 494 5.78 8.14 -23.26
CA ASN A 494 6.23 6.82 -23.70
C ASN A 494 5.35 5.69 -23.13
N ALA A 495 4.73 5.89 -21.96
CA ALA A 495 3.98 4.85 -21.24
C ALA A 495 2.47 4.87 -21.54
N PHE A 496 1.90 6.05 -21.77
CA PHE A 496 0.46 6.27 -21.97
C PHE A 496 0.16 6.50 -23.45
N LEU A 497 0.47 5.49 -24.27
CA LEU A 497 0.23 5.53 -25.70
C LEU A 497 -1.27 5.50 -26.00
N PRO A 498 -1.83 6.45 -26.77
CA PRO A 498 -3.26 6.47 -27.10
C PRO A 498 -3.68 5.21 -27.85
N ASN A 499 -4.98 4.90 -27.81
CA ASN A 499 -5.59 3.73 -28.45
C ASN A 499 -5.01 2.38 -27.96
N THR A 500 -4.50 2.31 -26.73
CA THR A 500 -4.09 1.04 -26.08
C THR A 500 -5.06 0.68 -24.96
N VAL A 501 -5.07 -0.58 -24.51
CA VAL A 501 -5.88 -1.02 -23.37
C VAL A 501 -5.57 -0.19 -22.12
N MET A 502 -4.30 0.08 -21.83
CA MET A 502 -3.91 0.91 -20.69
C MET A 502 -4.32 2.39 -20.84
N THR A 503 -4.44 2.89 -22.08
CA THR A 503 -4.79 4.30 -22.36
C THR A 503 -5.85 4.36 -23.46
N PRO A 504 -7.12 4.05 -23.11
CA PRO A 504 -8.21 3.91 -24.06
C PRO A 504 -8.82 5.27 -24.40
N VAL A 505 -7.96 6.17 -24.88
CA VAL A 505 -8.30 7.51 -25.36
C VAL A 505 -7.66 7.76 -26.71
N THR A 506 -8.31 8.55 -27.56
CA THR A 506 -7.81 8.88 -28.89
C THR A 506 -6.85 10.08 -28.86
N PRO A 507 -5.99 10.25 -29.87
CA PRO A 507 -5.16 11.45 -30.00
C PRO A 507 -5.97 12.76 -30.00
N GLU A 508 -7.16 12.75 -30.61
CA GLU A 508 -8.05 13.92 -30.68
C GLU A 508 -8.59 14.27 -29.28
N GLN A 509 -8.92 13.26 -28.46
CA GLN A 509 -9.34 13.47 -27.07
C GLN A 509 -8.21 14.06 -26.23
N ILE A 510 -6.97 13.60 -26.39
CA ILE A 510 -5.80 14.18 -25.71
C ILE A 510 -5.54 15.62 -26.21
N ALA A 511 -5.72 15.88 -27.51
CA ALA A 511 -5.56 17.22 -28.06
C ALA A 511 -6.63 18.20 -27.55
N ALA A 512 -7.85 17.73 -27.31
CA ALA A 512 -8.96 18.48 -26.72
C ALA A 512 -8.75 18.72 -25.21
N ASN A 513 -8.35 17.68 -24.47
CA ASN A 513 -7.97 17.77 -23.06
C ASN A 513 -6.73 16.90 -22.76
N PRO A 514 -5.56 17.49 -22.47
CA PRO A 514 -4.36 16.73 -22.12
C PRO A 514 -4.57 15.77 -20.94
N GLU A 515 -5.45 16.09 -19.99
CA GLU A 515 -5.75 15.22 -18.86
C GLU A 515 -6.50 13.93 -19.24
N ALA A 516 -7.02 13.82 -20.48
CA ALA A 516 -7.62 12.59 -20.99
C ALA A 516 -6.66 11.39 -20.90
N VAL A 517 -5.34 11.64 -20.98
CA VAL A 517 -4.32 10.59 -20.83
C VAL A 517 -4.36 9.91 -19.45
N LEU A 518 -4.87 10.62 -18.43
CA LEU A 518 -5.02 10.17 -17.05
C LEU A 518 -6.36 9.47 -16.79
N LEU A 519 -7.13 9.11 -17.84
CA LEU A 519 -8.35 8.33 -17.67
C LEU A 519 -8.05 7.08 -16.83
N ASP A 520 -8.67 7.03 -15.66
CA ASP A 520 -8.43 6.08 -14.58
C ASP A 520 -9.70 5.31 -14.19
N THR A 521 -10.66 5.29 -15.12
CA THR A 521 -11.86 4.47 -15.07
C THR A 521 -11.74 3.41 -16.15
N MET A 522 -11.84 2.13 -15.78
CA MET A 522 -11.81 1.02 -16.74
C MET A 522 -13.04 1.11 -17.67
N PRO A 523 -12.87 1.14 -19.01
CA PRO A 523 -14.00 1.10 -19.94
C PRO A 523 -14.90 -0.12 -19.76
N GLU A 524 -16.19 0.03 -20.04
CA GLU A 524 -17.16 -1.07 -19.98
C GLU A 524 -16.84 -2.22 -20.94
N SER A 525 -16.12 -1.96 -22.04
CA SER A 525 -15.70 -2.99 -22.99
C SER A 525 -14.61 -3.93 -22.44
N TYR A 526 -13.98 -3.60 -21.32
CA TYR A 526 -12.94 -4.41 -20.70
C TYR A 526 -13.49 -5.17 -19.50
N THR A 527 -12.82 -6.28 -19.18
CA THR A 527 -13.07 -7.03 -17.95
C THR A 527 -11.76 -7.22 -17.19
N LEU A 528 -11.87 -7.26 -15.87
CA LEU A 528 -10.79 -7.63 -14.96
C LEU A 528 -11.35 -8.65 -13.97
N LEU A 529 -10.68 -9.79 -13.83
CA LEU A 529 -11.14 -10.91 -12.99
C LEU A 529 -12.58 -11.36 -13.31
N GLY A 530 -12.94 -11.29 -14.61
CA GLY A 530 -14.27 -11.66 -15.10
C GLY A 530 -15.37 -10.63 -14.86
N LEU A 531 -15.04 -9.43 -14.35
CA LEU A 531 -16.00 -8.39 -14.03
C LEU A 531 -15.76 -7.09 -14.82
N HIS A 532 -16.84 -6.38 -15.10
CA HIS A 532 -16.82 -5.01 -15.62
C HIS A 532 -16.69 -4.00 -14.47
N GLY A 533 -16.02 -2.88 -14.73
CA GLY A 533 -15.97 -1.75 -13.79
C GLY A 533 -17.35 -1.09 -13.65
N ASP A 534 -17.63 -0.49 -12.49
CA ASP A 534 -18.87 0.25 -12.24
C ASP A 534 -18.75 1.75 -12.49
N GLY A 535 -17.72 2.18 -13.24
CA GLY A 535 -17.43 3.58 -13.47
C GLY A 535 -16.78 4.30 -12.30
N THR A 536 -16.43 3.60 -11.21
CA THR A 536 -15.66 4.19 -10.10
C THR A 536 -14.23 4.49 -10.55
N MET A 537 -13.84 5.74 -10.38
CA MET A 537 -12.51 6.27 -10.68
C MET A 537 -11.43 5.69 -9.74
N GLY A 538 -10.26 5.40 -10.30
CA GLY A 538 -9.04 5.18 -9.54
C GLY A 538 -8.98 3.86 -8.77
N PRO A 539 -8.09 3.76 -7.76
CA PRO A 539 -7.82 2.49 -7.07
C PRO A 539 -9.03 1.87 -6.36
N LEU A 540 -10.02 2.67 -5.95
CA LEU A 540 -11.26 2.14 -5.37
C LEU A 540 -12.03 1.28 -6.38
N GLY A 541 -12.07 1.68 -7.66
CA GLY A 541 -12.69 0.86 -8.71
C GLY A 541 -12.01 -0.50 -8.85
N PHE A 542 -10.68 -0.54 -8.76
CA PHE A 542 -9.91 -1.79 -8.74
C PHE A 542 -10.20 -2.63 -7.47
N GLY A 543 -10.22 -2.01 -6.28
CA GLY A 543 -10.56 -2.68 -5.03
C GLY A 543 -11.95 -3.32 -5.04
N LYS A 544 -12.94 -2.64 -5.64
CA LYS A 544 -14.29 -3.20 -5.83
C LYS A 544 -14.29 -4.44 -6.72
N LEU A 545 -13.51 -4.44 -7.81
CA LEU A 545 -13.38 -5.60 -8.70
C LEU A 545 -12.74 -6.80 -7.98
N LEU A 546 -11.71 -6.56 -7.16
CA LEU A 546 -11.08 -7.60 -6.33
C LEU A 546 -12.09 -8.28 -5.38
N VAL A 547 -12.90 -7.48 -4.68
CA VAL A 547 -13.85 -7.99 -3.68
C VAL A 547 -15.06 -8.63 -4.36
N ARG A 548 -15.65 -8.00 -5.39
CA ARG A 548 -16.83 -8.53 -6.10
C ARG A 548 -16.54 -9.84 -6.84
N SER A 549 -15.32 -10.05 -7.34
CA SER A 549 -14.94 -11.30 -8.03
C SER A 549 -14.75 -12.48 -7.06
N GLY A 550 -14.64 -12.20 -5.76
CA GLY A 550 -14.30 -13.17 -4.73
C GLY A 550 -12.81 -13.57 -4.73
N GLU A 551 -11.99 -13.02 -5.63
CA GLU A 551 -10.55 -13.31 -5.66
C GLU A 551 -9.84 -12.79 -4.41
N PHE A 552 -10.30 -11.65 -3.86
CA PHE A 552 -9.85 -11.17 -2.55
C PHE A 552 -10.07 -12.22 -1.46
N ASP A 553 -11.29 -12.77 -1.38
CA ASP A 553 -11.69 -13.71 -0.33
C ASP A 553 -10.92 -15.03 -0.45
N ARG A 554 -10.74 -15.55 -1.67
CA ARG A 554 -9.92 -16.73 -1.93
C ARG A 554 -8.46 -16.50 -1.57
N CYS A 555 -7.89 -15.35 -1.92
CA CYS A 555 -6.50 -15.06 -1.61
C CYS A 555 -6.28 -14.90 -0.10
N ALA A 556 -7.12 -14.11 0.58
CA ALA A 556 -7.05 -13.88 2.01
C ALA A 556 -7.14 -15.20 2.79
N THR A 557 -8.13 -16.05 2.48
CA THR A 557 -8.32 -17.32 3.19
C THR A 557 -7.15 -18.28 2.98
N ARG A 558 -6.54 -18.35 1.78
CA ARG A 558 -5.32 -19.13 1.55
C ARG A 558 -4.13 -18.63 2.39
N LYS A 559 -3.92 -17.31 2.44
CA LYS A 559 -2.83 -16.68 3.21
C LYS A 559 -3.02 -16.92 4.71
N LEU A 560 -4.23 -16.77 5.22
CA LEU A 560 -4.57 -17.02 6.63
C LEU A 560 -4.46 -18.50 6.99
N TYR A 561 -4.92 -19.39 6.10
CA TYR A 561 -4.75 -20.83 6.28
C TYR A 561 -3.27 -21.20 6.37
N ALA A 562 -2.43 -20.68 5.46
CA ALA A 562 -0.99 -20.91 5.53
C ALA A 562 -0.37 -20.42 6.84
N MET A 563 -0.80 -19.25 7.34
CA MET A 563 -0.30 -18.69 8.59
C MET A 563 -0.64 -19.55 9.82
N PHE A 564 -1.90 -19.98 9.95
CA PHE A 564 -2.39 -20.61 11.18
C PHE A 564 -2.36 -22.14 11.15
N ILE A 565 -2.53 -22.74 9.97
CA ILE A 565 -2.48 -24.19 9.79
C ILE A 565 -1.04 -24.64 9.48
N GLY A 566 -0.24 -23.78 8.85
CA GLY A 566 1.18 -24.05 8.58
C GLY A 566 1.47 -24.70 7.22
N ARG A 567 0.50 -24.70 6.28
CA ARG A 567 0.72 -25.15 4.89
C ARG A 567 -0.04 -24.29 3.89
N GLU A 568 0.50 -24.15 2.69
CA GLU A 568 -0.22 -23.49 1.60
C GLU A 568 -1.28 -24.42 0.99
N LEU A 569 -2.40 -23.82 0.56
CA LEU A 569 -3.43 -24.50 -0.22
C LEU A 569 -3.11 -24.39 -1.71
N ASN A 570 -3.12 -25.53 -2.41
CA ASN A 570 -2.88 -25.59 -3.84
C ASN A 570 -4.17 -25.24 -4.62
N PRO A 571 -4.21 -24.12 -5.37
CA PRO A 571 -5.41 -23.70 -6.07
C PRO A 571 -5.83 -24.62 -7.22
N ALA A 572 -4.93 -25.46 -7.74
CA ALA A 572 -5.24 -26.41 -8.81
C ALA A 572 -5.97 -27.65 -8.29
N SER A 573 -5.59 -28.17 -7.13
CA SER A 573 -6.14 -29.42 -6.58
C SER A 573 -7.14 -29.21 -5.44
N GLU A 574 -7.06 -28.09 -4.71
CA GLU A 574 -7.88 -27.82 -3.51
C GLU A 574 -8.91 -26.70 -3.72
N LYS A 575 -9.26 -26.39 -4.98
CA LYS A 575 -10.17 -25.28 -5.34
C LYS A 575 -11.47 -25.28 -4.55
N HIS A 576 -12.14 -26.44 -4.45
CA HIS A 576 -13.42 -26.54 -3.73
C HIS A 576 -13.29 -26.20 -2.24
N PHE A 577 -12.17 -26.58 -1.62
CA PHE A 577 -11.91 -26.27 -0.23
C PHE A 577 -11.61 -24.78 -0.03
N ILE A 578 -10.83 -24.18 -0.93
CA ILE A 578 -10.57 -22.73 -0.95
C ILE A 578 -11.88 -21.94 -1.11
N ASP A 579 -12.75 -22.36 -2.04
CA ASP A 579 -14.06 -21.73 -2.24
C ASP A 579 -14.97 -21.89 -1.01
N LYS A 580 -14.91 -23.01 -0.29
CA LYS A 580 -15.59 -23.20 1.00
C LYS A 580 -15.07 -22.21 2.04
N LEU A 581 -13.76 -22.13 2.24
CA LEU A 581 -13.16 -21.19 3.20
C LEU A 581 -13.51 -19.74 2.87
N ALA A 582 -13.46 -19.36 1.59
CA ALA A 582 -13.85 -18.03 1.15
C ALA A 582 -15.31 -17.69 1.51
N LYS A 583 -16.25 -18.62 1.30
CA LYS A 583 -17.65 -18.45 1.70
C LYS A 583 -17.80 -18.25 3.22
N GLU A 584 -17.10 -19.07 4.01
CA GLU A 584 -17.13 -18.96 5.48
C GLU A 584 -16.50 -17.66 5.98
N PHE A 585 -15.48 -17.16 5.30
CA PHE A 585 -14.88 -15.86 5.58
C PHE A 585 -15.84 -14.70 5.29
N VAL A 586 -16.52 -14.75 4.14
CA VAL A 586 -17.55 -13.76 3.77
C VAL A 586 -18.74 -13.80 4.73
N ALA A 587 -19.21 -14.99 5.12
CA ALA A 587 -20.30 -15.16 6.07
C ALA A 587 -20.00 -14.60 7.47
N ARG A 588 -18.72 -14.36 7.78
CA ARG A 588 -18.23 -13.73 9.02
C ARG A 588 -17.82 -12.28 8.82
N ASP A 589 -18.44 -11.60 7.85
CA ASP A 589 -18.17 -10.21 7.47
C ASP A 589 -16.69 -9.95 7.12
N ARG A 590 -15.94 -10.96 6.68
CA ARG A 590 -14.49 -10.88 6.43
C ARG A 590 -13.68 -10.45 7.67
N LYS A 591 -14.20 -10.68 8.88
CA LYS A 591 -13.52 -10.35 10.14
C LYS A 591 -12.54 -11.45 10.52
N LEU A 592 -11.37 -11.06 10.98
CA LEU A 592 -10.27 -12.00 11.18
C LEU A 592 -10.48 -12.92 12.38
N ARG A 593 -10.77 -12.39 13.58
CA ARG A 593 -10.92 -13.22 14.78
C ARG A 593 -12.06 -14.24 14.67
N PRO A 594 -13.26 -13.88 14.16
CA PRO A 594 -14.31 -14.88 13.92
C PRO A 594 -13.89 -15.98 12.94
N PHE A 595 -13.17 -15.64 11.87
CA PHE A 595 -12.71 -16.63 10.91
C PHE A 595 -11.60 -17.53 11.46
N ILE A 596 -10.68 -16.97 12.26
CA ILE A 596 -9.66 -17.74 12.98
C ILE A 596 -10.33 -18.77 13.89
N ARG A 597 -11.35 -18.39 14.68
CA ARG A 597 -12.09 -19.36 15.53
C ARG A 597 -12.64 -20.52 14.71
N TYR A 598 -13.27 -20.22 13.58
CA TYR A 598 -13.74 -21.25 12.65
C TYR A 598 -12.62 -22.16 12.12
N LEU A 599 -11.45 -21.60 11.78
CA LEU A 599 -10.31 -22.41 11.34
C LEU A 599 -9.83 -23.38 12.44
N PHE A 600 -9.83 -22.94 13.70
CA PHE A 600 -9.42 -23.76 14.84
C PHE A 600 -10.44 -24.87 15.18
N GLU A 601 -11.68 -24.74 14.74
CA GLU A 601 -12.71 -25.78 14.85
C GLU A 601 -12.61 -26.85 13.74
N GLN A 602 -11.81 -26.62 12.69
CA GLN A 602 -11.74 -27.57 11.57
C GLN A 602 -10.95 -28.84 11.91
N PRO A 603 -11.41 -30.03 11.45
CA PRO A 603 -10.71 -31.30 11.69
C PRO A 603 -9.25 -31.30 11.24
N GLU A 604 -8.93 -30.61 10.14
CA GLU A 604 -7.58 -30.51 9.59
C GLU A 604 -6.59 -29.86 10.57
N LEU A 605 -7.05 -28.92 11.39
CA LEU A 605 -6.20 -28.30 12.41
C LEU A 605 -5.94 -29.23 13.59
N ARG A 606 -6.72 -30.30 13.75
CA ARG A 606 -6.48 -31.36 14.75
C ARG A 606 -5.52 -32.45 14.27
N ARG A 607 -5.08 -32.40 13.02
CA ARG A 607 -4.15 -33.38 12.43
C ARG A 607 -2.69 -32.92 12.52
N GLY A 608 -1.83 -33.90 12.77
CA GLY A 608 -0.37 -33.77 12.67
C GLY A 608 0.03 -33.86 11.20
N LEU A 609 0.05 -32.71 10.53
CA LEU A 609 0.54 -32.57 9.16
C LEU A 609 2.00 -32.97 9.00
#